data_AF-A0A2N3ATM5-F1
#
_entry.id   AF-A0A2N3ATM5-F1
#
_cell.length_a   1.000
_cell.length_b   1.000
_cell.length_c   1.000
_cell.angle_alpha   90.00
_cell.angle_beta   90.00
_cell.angle_gamma   90.00
#
_symmetry.space_group_name_H-M   'P 1'
#
loop_
_entity.id
_entity.type
_entity.pdbx_description
1 polymer ?
#
loop_
_entity_poly.entity_id
_entity_poly.type
_entity_poly.pdbx_seq_one_letter_code
_entity_poly.pdbx_strand_id
1 'polypeptide(L)' 'ENSAADDQIVAAMKRGTDAVLTGVSNRGTTTIDTYSLLGFTAALDEAQRLCR' A
#
# COMPACT_ATOMS: atom_id res chain seq x y z
N GLU A 1 6.24 -7.53 15.72
CA GLU A 1 5.34 -6.78 14.80
C GLU A 1 5.34 -5.32 15.21
N ASN A 2 5.31 -4.38 14.26
CA ASN A 2 5.35 -2.95 14.54
C ASN A 2 4.08 -2.27 14.03
N SER A 3 2.96 -2.53 14.71
CA SER A 3 1.63 -2.05 14.32
C SER A 3 1.55 -0.52 14.19
N ALA A 4 2.36 0.22 14.95
CA ALA A 4 2.42 1.68 14.85
C ALA A 4 2.97 2.16 13.50
N ALA A 5 3.92 1.42 12.91
CA ALA A 5 4.43 1.71 11.58
C ALA A 5 3.39 1.36 10.50
N ASP A 6 2.67 0.25 10.68
CA ASP A 6 1.61 -0.17 9.75
C ASP A 6 0.47 0.87 9.70
N ASP A 7 0.02 1.36 10.86
CA ASP A 7 -1.00 2.41 10.95
C ASP A 7 -0.58 3.70 10.22
N GLN A 8 0.69 4.09 10.37
CA GLN A 8 1.24 5.26 9.69
C GLN A 8 1.26 5.08 8.17
N ILE A 9 1.64 3.89 7.69
CA ILE A 9 1.67 3.55 6.26
C ILE A 9 0.25 3.58 5.69
N VAL A 10 -0.71 2.92 6.35
CA VAL A 10 -2.12 2.93 5.91
C VAL A 10 -2.67 4.35 5.86
N ALA A 11 -2.36 5.17 6.87
CA ALA A 11 -2.79 6.56 6.89
C ALA A 11 -2.18 7.39 5.75
N ALA A 12 -0.92 7.13 5.39
CA ALA A 12 -0.28 7.75 4.22
C ALA A 12 -0.96 7.31 2.91
N MET A 13 -1.21 6.00 2.75
CA MET A 13 -1.86 5.45 1.55
C MET A 13 -3.29 5.97 1.35
N LYS A 14 -4.08 6.14 2.43
CA LYS A 14 -5.42 6.72 2.35
C LYS A 14 -5.44 8.18 1.84
N ARG A 15 -4.33 8.91 2.01
CA ARG A 15 -4.21 10.34 1.61
C ARG A 15 -3.44 10.55 0.30
N GLY A 16 -2.60 9.59 -0.10
CA GLY A 16 -1.77 9.68 -1.30
C GLY A 16 -2.53 9.38 -2.59
N THR A 17 -1.93 9.74 -3.72
CA THR A 17 -2.46 9.43 -5.06
C THR A 17 -1.74 8.28 -5.73
N ASP A 18 -0.45 8.11 -5.45
CA ASP A 18 0.39 7.06 -6.00
C ASP A 18 1.34 6.50 -4.93
N ALA A 19 1.66 5.21 -5.03
CA ALA A 19 2.66 4.53 -4.22
C ALA A 19 3.76 3.99 -5.13
N VAL A 20 5.01 4.40 -4.86
CA VAL A 20 6.19 3.94 -5.59
C VAL A 20 6.92 2.90 -4.75
N LEU A 21 7.03 1.68 -5.28
CA LEU A 21 7.78 0.59 -4.68
C LEU A 21 9.06 0.37 -5.48
N THR A 22 10.21 0.44 -4.80
CA THR A 22 11.50 0.07 -5.40
C THR A 22 12.00 -1.20 -4.77
N GLY A 23 12.33 -2.19 -5.59
CA GLY A 23 12.82 -3.48 -5.13
C GLY A 23 13.87 -4.06 -6.07
N VAL A 24 14.55 -5.11 -5.63
CA VAL A 24 15.46 -5.88 -6.48
C VAL A 24 14.87 -7.27 -6.63
N SER A 25 14.58 -7.66 -7.87
CA SER A 25 14.06 -9.00 -8.18
C SER A 25 15.12 -10.07 -7.94
N ASN A 26 14.71 -11.34 -7.79
CA ASN A 26 15.65 -12.48 -7.65
C ASN A 26 16.65 -12.61 -8.81
N ARG A 27 16.38 -11.98 -9.96
CA ARG A 27 17.29 -11.93 -11.12
C ARG A 27 18.34 -10.82 -11.03
N GLY A 28 18.34 -10.03 -9.95
CA GLY A 28 19.25 -8.89 -9.74
C GLY A 28 18.82 -7.59 -10.39
N THR A 29 17.65 -7.54 -11.04
CA THR A 29 17.13 -6.32 -11.66
C THR A 29 16.40 -5.45 -10.65
N THR A 30 16.75 -4.16 -10.58
CA THR A 30 15.97 -3.17 -9.79
C THR A 30 14.67 -2.88 -10.53
N THR A 31 13.54 -3.06 -9.86
CA THR A 31 12.21 -2.71 -10.35
C THR A 31 11.70 -1.49 -9.61
N ILE A 32 11.01 -0.62 -10.34
CA ILE A 32 10.32 0.55 -9.80
C ILE A 32 8.88 0.43 -10.25
N ASP A 33 8.02 0.04 -9.33
CA ASP A 33 6.61 -0.20 -9.58
C ASP A 33 5.81 0.98 -9.01
N THR A 34 4.96 1.60 -9.83
CA THR A 34 4.09 2.71 -9.41
C THR A 34 2.65 2.26 -9.45
N TYR A 35 1.99 2.33 -8.30
CA TYR A 35 0.60 1.95 -8.13
C TYR A 35 -0.25 3.18 -7.88
N SER A 36 -1.36 3.33 -8.59
CA SER A 36 -2.35 4.35 -8.26
C SER A 36 -3.08 3.95 -6.97
N LEU A 37 -3.25 4.92 -6.08
CA LEU A 37 -4.02 4.81 -4.85
C LEU A 37 -5.47 5.30 -5.01
N LEU A 38 -5.88 5.61 -6.24
CA LEU A 38 -7.28 5.98 -6.52
C LEU A 38 -8.22 4.83 -6.12
N GLY A 39 -9.11 5.10 -5.16
CA GLY A 39 -10.05 4.11 -4.64
C GLY A 39 -9.51 3.22 -3.52
N PHE A 40 -8.26 3.40 -3.07
CA PHE A 40 -7.66 2.61 -1.99
C PHE A 40 -8.50 2.61 -0.70
N THR A 41 -8.94 3.80 -0.27
CA THR A 41 -9.76 3.95 0.94
C THR A 41 -11.06 3.14 0.86
N ALA A 42 -11.78 3.25 -0.26
CA ALA A 42 -13.04 2.52 -0.45
C ALA A 42 -12.81 1.00 -0.47
N ALA A 43 -11.76 0.53 -1.14
CA ALA A 43 -11.42 -0.88 -1.17
C ALA A 43 -11.05 -1.43 0.23
N LEU A 44 -10.29 -0.66 1.02
CA LEU A 44 -9.91 -1.06 2.36
C LEU A 44 -11.09 -1.08 3.33
N ASP A 45 -11.96 -0.08 3.28
CA ASP A 45 -13.14 -0.02 4.13
C ASP A 45 -14.13 -1.16 3.81
N GLU A 46 -14.27 -1.54 2.52
CA GLU A 46 -15.03 -2.72 2.12
C GLU A 46 -14.40 -4.03 2.59
N ALA A 47 -13.08 -4.19 2.46
CA ALA A 47 -12.37 -5.36 2.96
C ALA A 47 -12.59 -5.55 4.47
N GLN A 48 -12.55 -4.48 5.26
CA GLN A 48 -12.84 -4.52 6.69
C GLN A 48 -14.28 -4.95 6.99
N ARG A 49 -15.25 -4.56 6.16
CA ARG A 49 -16.65 -4.99 6.30
C ARG A 49 -16.82 -6.48 6.04
N LEU A 50 -16.07 -7.04 5.09
CA LEU A 50 -16.11 -8.46 4.71
C LEU A 50 -15.44 -9.38 5.72
N CYS A 51 -14.43 -8.90 6.46
CA CYS A 51 -13.70 -9.67 7.46
C CYS A 51 -14.34 -9.67 8.87
N ARG A 52 -15.65 -9.42 8.97
CA ARG A 52 -16.42 -9.50 10.23
C ARG A 52 -17.06 -10.86 10.45
#